data_AF-A0A3D5ERB2-F1
#
_entry.id   AF-A0A3D5ERB2-F1
#
_cell.length_a   1.000
_cell.length_b   1.000
_cell.length_c   1.000
_cell.angle_alpha   90.00
_cell.angle_beta   90.00
_cell.angle_gamma   90.00
#
_symmetry.space_group_name_H-M   'P 1'
#
loop_
_entity.id
_entity.type
_entity.pdbx_description
1 polymer ?
#
loop_
_entity_poly.entity_id
_entity_poly.type
_entity_poly.pdbx_seq_one_letter_code
_entity_poly.pdbx_strand_id
1 'polypeptide(L)'
;MSLLTSLISPVTNLAGTYLKNKHEQGQAKHQAKMQVIQNTATWEDKMADASGSSWKDEFWTLVLAIPIFMVGYAIAFDDSAVLDRVHAGFEALSNLPQWYQYLLFLAVSASFGIRGADKLMKLRK
;
A
#
# COMPACT_ATOMS: atom_id res chain seq x y z
N MET A 1 -50.39 -43.44 34.59
CA MET A 1 -49.08 -43.38 33.91
C MET A 1 -49.24 -42.55 32.65
N SER A 2 -48.41 -41.51 32.43
CA SER A 2 -48.26 -40.77 31.16
C SER A 2 -49.20 -39.57 30.83
N LEU A 3 -49.32 -38.58 31.73
CA LEU A 3 -49.72 -37.20 31.34
C LEU A 3 -48.61 -36.18 31.65
N LEU A 4 -47.91 -36.37 32.77
CA LEU A 4 -46.71 -35.59 33.14
C LEU A 4 -45.58 -35.73 32.10
N THR A 5 -45.39 -36.91 31.52
CA THR A 5 -44.35 -37.18 30.51
C THR A 5 -44.58 -36.44 29.19
N SER A 6 -45.84 -36.12 28.86
CA SER A 6 -46.20 -35.46 27.60
C SER A 6 -46.01 -33.95 27.62
N LEU A 7 -46.02 -33.32 28.81
CA LEU A 7 -45.83 -31.87 28.97
C LEU A 7 -44.38 -31.47 29.29
N ILE A 8 -43.55 -32.41 29.75
CA ILE A 8 -42.11 -32.18 29.97
C ILE A 8 -41.35 -32.13 28.63
N SER A 9 -41.80 -32.90 27.63
CA SER A 9 -41.14 -32.98 26.31
C SER A 9 -41.07 -31.65 25.53
N PRO A 10 -42.10 -30.79 25.47
CA PRO A 10 -41.98 -29.48 24.84
C PRO A 10 -41.03 -28.52 25.57
N VAL A 11 -40.98 -28.57 26.90
CA VAL A 11 -40.17 -27.66 27.72
C VAL A 11 -38.68 -28.01 27.63
N THR A 12 -38.34 -29.29 27.57
CA THR A 12 -36.95 -29.74 27.35
C THR A 12 -36.46 -29.37 25.95
N ASN A 13 -37.33 -29.42 24.93
CA ASN A 13 -37.00 -28.99 23.57
C ASN A 13 -36.76 -27.47 23.46
N LEU A 14 -37.55 -26.64 24.14
CA LEU A 14 -37.32 -25.18 24.17
C LEU A 14 -36.05 -24.78 24.93
N ALA A 15 -35.81 -25.37 26.11
CA ALA A 15 -34.59 -25.09 26.89
C ALA A 15 -33.33 -25.56 26.15
N GLY A 16 -33.40 -26.72 25.49
CA GLY A 16 -32.33 -27.22 24.62
C GLY A 16 -32.07 -26.30 23.42
N THR A 17 -33.13 -25.76 22.80
CA THR A 17 -33.01 -24.85 21.65
C THR A 17 -32.39 -23.51 22.06
N TYR A 18 -32.75 -22.96 23.23
CA TYR A 18 -32.16 -21.71 23.72
C TYR A 18 -30.67 -21.85 24.08
N LEU A 19 -30.29 -22.96 24.72
CA LEU A 19 -28.88 -23.27 24.99
C LEU A 19 -28.08 -23.51 23.70
N LYS A 20 -28.68 -24.20 22.72
CA LYS A 20 -28.07 -24.43 21.41
C LYS A 20 -27.85 -23.12 20.65
N ASN A 21 -28.83 -22.22 20.62
CA ASN A 21 -28.71 -20.91 19.97
C ASN A 21 -27.61 -20.04 20.62
N LYS A 22 -27.43 -20.11 21.94
CA LYS A 22 -26.35 -19.37 22.63
C LYS A 22 -24.97 -19.96 22.31
N HIS A 23 -24.88 -21.27 22.16
CA HIS A 23 -23.63 -21.95 21.76
C HIS A 23 -23.26 -21.65 20.30
N GLU A 24 -24.23 -21.69 19.38
CA GLU A 24 -24.06 -21.32 17.97
C GLU A 24 -23.61 -19.85 17.81
N GLN A 25 -24.15 -18.91 18.61
CA GLN A 25 -23.67 -17.53 18.63
C GLN A 25 -22.21 -17.40 19.11
N GLY A 26 -21.79 -18.22 20.07
CA GLY A 26 -20.40 -18.26 20.55
C GLY A 26 -19.44 -18.76 19.46
N GLN A 27 -19.83 -19.83 18.76
CA GLN A 27 -19.07 -20.39 17.64
C GLN A 27 -19.02 -19.42 16.45
N ALA A 28 -20.13 -18.78 16.09
CA ALA A 28 -20.18 -17.79 15.00
C ALA A 28 -19.28 -16.58 15.30
N LYS A 29 -19.25 -16.10 16.55
CA LYS A 29 -18.31 -15.02 16.96
C LYS A 29 -16.86 -15.46 16.92
N HIS A 30 -16.56 -16.72 17.23
CA HIS A 30 -15.21 -17.28 17.11
C HIS A 30 -14.78 -17.41 15.65
N GLN A 31 -15.65 -17.92 14.78
CA GLN A 31 -15.39 -18.02 13.34
C GLN A 31 -15.23 -16.64 12.70
N ALA A 32 -16.05 -15.66 13.06
CA ALA A 32 -15.92 -14.28 12.59
C ALA A 32 -14.59 -13.64 13.04
N LYS A 33 -14.17 -13.85 14.29
CA LYS A 33 -12.85 -13.40 14.78
C LYS A 33 -11.71 -14.09 14.03
N MET A 34 -11.83 -15.38 13.74
CA MET A 34 -10.83 -16.13 12.98
C MET A 34 -10.73 -15.63 11.53
N GLN A 35 -11.86 -15.32 10.89
CA GLN A 35 -11.88 -14.72 9.55
C GLN A 35 -11.28 -13.31 9.52
N VAL A 36 -11.51 -12.49 10.54
CA VAL A 36 -10.86 -11.17 10.65
C VAL A 36 -9.35 -11.33 10.79
N ILE A 37 -8.87 -12.23 11.67
CA ILE A 37 -7.43 -12.47 11.87
C ILE A 37 -6.76 -13.02 10.59
N GLN A 38 -7.42 -13.95 9.89
CA GLN A 38 -6.93 -14.45 8.61
C GLN A 38 -6.89 -13.36 7.55
N ASN A 39 -7.89 -12.48 7.48
CA ASN A 39 -7.91 -11.34 6.57
C ASN A 39 -6.86 -10.28 6.91
N THR A 40 -6.55 -10.05 8.19
CA THR A 40 -5.47 -9.13 8.59
C THR A 40 -4.10 -9.66 8.18
N ALA A 41 -3.86 -10.97 8.34
CA ALA A 41 -2.64 -11.62 7.84
C ALA A 41 -2.55 -11.50 6.30
N THR A 42 -3.66 -11.69 5.59
CA THR A 42 -3.67 -11.48 4.12
C THR A 42 -3.50 -10.02 3.72
N TRP A 43 -3.88 -9.06 4.58
CA TRP A 43 -3.67 -7.63 4.33
C TRP A 43 -2.21 -7.23 4.55
N GLU A 44 -1.58 -7.71 5.62
CA GLU A 44 -0.15 -7.49 5.86
C GLU A 44 0.71 -8.16 4.78
N ASP A 45 0.38 -9.38 4.36
CA ASP A 45 1.06 -10.07 3.27
C ASP A 45 0.86 -9.33 1.93
N LYS A 46 -0.36 -8.83 1.63
CA LYS A 46 -0.62 -8.01 0.42
C LYS A 46 0.07 -6.64 0.46
N MET A 47 0.21 -6.04 1.65
CA MET A 47 0.98 -4.80 1.83
C MET A 47 2.48 -5.05 1.65
N ALA A 48 2.99 -6.19 2.10
CA ALA A 48 4.38 -6.60 1.91
C ALA A 48 4.68 -6.90 0.43
N ASP A 49 3.82 -7.63 -0.26
CA ASP A 49 3.96 -7.92 -1.70
C ASP A 49 3.84 -6.66 -2.57
N ALA A 50 2.91 -5.74 -2.25
CA ALA A 50 2.78 -4.46 -2.94
C ALA A 50 3.98 -3.52 -2.69
N SER A 51 4.77 -3.77 -1.64
CA SER A 51 6.01 -3.06 -1.33
C SER A 51 7.24 -3.66 -2.03
N GLY A 52 7.11 -4.84 -2.67
CA GLY A 52 8.23 -5.62 -3.19
C GLY A 52 8.77 -5.23 -4.57
N SER A 53 8.01 -4.53 -5.41
CA SER A 53 8.47 -4.03 -6.72
C SER A 53 7.66 -2.82 -7.18
N SER A 54 7.97 -1.64 -6.63
CA SER A 54 7.36 -0.41 -7.10
C SER A 54 8.00 0.00 -8.42
N TRP A 55 7.42 -0.42 -9.54
CA TRP A 55 7.88 -0.04 -10.89
C TRP A 55 8.05 1.47 -11.08
N LYS A 56 7.21 2.28 -10.42
CA LYS A 56 7.34 3.75 -10.46
C LYS A 56 8.65 4.23 -9.80
N ASP A 57 9.12 3.56 -8.75
CA ASP A 57 10.34 3.94 -8.03
C ASP A 57 11.56 3.56 -8.87
N GLU A 58 11.53 2.39 -9.49
CA GLU A 58 12.55 1.95 -10.45
C GLU A 58 12.60 2.88 -11.67
N PHE A 59 11.45 3.25 -12.24
CA PHE A 59 11.36 4.18 -13.37
C PHE A 59 12.02 5.52 -13.06
N TRP A 60 11.62 6.18 -11.96
CA TRP A 60 12.20 7.48 -11.61
C TRP A 60 13.66 7.38 -11.19
N THR A 61 14.08 6.27 -10.58
CA THR A 61 15.50 6.01 -10.30
C THR A 61 16.31 5.95 -11.59
N LEU A 62 15.81 5.26 -12.61
CA LEU A 62 16.46 5.14 -13.91
C LEU A 62 16.52 6.49 -14.64
N VAL A 63 15.39 7.20 -14.71
CA VAL A 63 15.30 8.53 -15.35
C VAL A 63 16.27 9.52 -14.72
N LEU A 64 16.38 9.54 -13.39
CA LEU A 64 17.29 10.44 -12.68
C LEU A 64 18.77 10.00 -12.75
N ALA A 65 19.04 8.70 -12.93
CA ALA A 65 20.40 8.18 -13.05
C ALA A 65 21.00 8.38 -14.45
N ILE A 66 20.19 8.36 -15.51
CA ILE A 66 20.69 8.46 -16.91
C ILE A 66 21.61 9.67 -17.13
N PRO A 67 21.25 10.91 -16.74
CA PRO A 67 22.13 12.07 -16.97
C PRO A 67 23.49 11.94 -16.27
N ILE A 68 23.51 11.33 -15.08
CA ILE A 68 24.74 11.11 -14.30
C ILE A 68 25.66 10.14 -15.06
N PHE A 69 25.11 9.04 -15.57
CA PHE A 69 25.87 8.09 -16.39
C PHE A 69 26.38 8.70 -17.69
N MET A 70 25.57 9.53 -18.36
CA MET A 70 25.97 10.19 -19.61
C MET A 70 27.12 11.18 -19.40
N VAL A 71 27.14 11.92 -18.28
CA VAL A 71 28.29 12.78 -17.91
C VAL A 71 29.53 11.93 -17.63
N GLY A 72 29.39 10.83 -16.89
CA GLY A 72 30.50 9.90 -16.64
C GLY A 72 31.06 9.30 -17.94
N TYR A 73 30.20 8.92 -18.87
CA TYR A 73 30.58 8.46 -20.20
C TYR A 73 31.34 9.54 -20.98
N ALA A 74 30.81 10.76 -21.03
CA ALA A 74 31.45 11.87 -21.74
C ALA A 74 32.89 12.12 -21.26
N ILE A 75 33.12 12.06 -19.94
CA ILE A 75 34.45 12.21 -19.35
C ILE A 75 35.35 11.00 -19.65
N ALA A 76 34.82 9.78 -19.55
CA ALA A 76 35.59 8.56 -19.75
C ALA A 76 36.05 8.36 -21.21
N PHE A 77 35.27 8.86 -22.17
CA PHE A 77 35.52 8.69 -23.60
C PHE A 77 35.86 10.00 -24.33
N ASP A 78 36.09 11.08 -23.58
CA ASP A 78 36.40 12.42 -24.11
C ASP A 78 35.40 12.92 -25.18
N ASP A 79 34.12 12.58 -24.99
CA ASP A 79 33.03 12.92 -25.90
C ASP A 79 32.26 14.15 -25.40
N SER A 80 32.75 15.34 -25.77
CA SER A 80 32.13 16.62 -25.42
C SER A 80 30.72 16.78 -25.99
N ALA A 81 30.39 16.11 -27.10
CA ALA A 81 29.07 16.22 -27.71
C ALA A 81 27.99 15.54 -26.85
N VAL A 82 28.33 14.52 -26.06
CA VAL A 82 27.39 13.94 -25.08
C VAL A 82 27.14 14.91 -23.94
N LEU A 83 28.18 15.60 -23.45
CA LEU A 83 28.05 16.61 -22.41
C LEU A 83 27.14 17.77 -22.85
N ASP A 84 27.33 18.27 -24.07
CA ASP A 84 26.51 19.33 -24.64
C ASP A 84 25.04 18.92 -24.77
N ARG A 85 24.76 17.67 -25.15
CA ARG A 85 23.38 17.14 -25.24
C ARG A 85 22.72 17.02 -23.87
N VAL A 86 23.46 16.60 -22.84
CA VAL A 86 22.95 16.55 -21.46
C VAL A 86 22.63 17.97 -20.98
N HIS A 87 23.51 18.93 -21.22
CA HIS A 87 23.26 20.35 -20.91
C HIS A 87 22.01 20.90 -21.60
N ALA A 88 21.89 20.69 -22.92
CA ALA A 88 20.72 21.12 -23.68
C ALA A 88 19.43 20.45 -23.19
N GLY A 89 19.50 19.19 -22.74
CA GLY A 89 18.38 18.48 -22.12
C GLY A 89 17.91 19.16 -20.83
N PHE A 90 18.84 19.51 -19.92
CA PHE A 90 18.49 20.22 -18.69
C PHE A 90 17.96 21.63 -18.96
N GLU A 91 18.48 22.33 -19.98
CA GLU A 91 17.96 23.63 -20.39
C GLU A 91 16.54 23.52 -20.97
N ALA A 92 16.24 22.50 -21.76
CA ALA A 92 14.87 22.26 -22.21
C ALA A 92 13.91 21.98 -21.03
N LEU A 93 14.37 21.22 -20.03
CA LEU A 93 13.59 20.93 -18.82
C LEU A 93 13.36 22.17 -17.94
N SER A 94 14.32 23.09 -17.86
CA SER A 94 14.15 24.33 -17.07
C SER A 94 13.11 25.27 -17.68
N ASN A 95 12.91 25.19 -19.00
CA ASN A 95 11.92 25.97 -19.75
C ASN A 95 10.49 25.37 -19.70
N LEU A 96 10.29 24.24 -19.00
CA LEU A 96 8.96 23.64 -18.87
C LEU A 96 8.00 24.57 -18.10
N PRO A 97 6.70 24.60 -18.45
CA PRO A 97 5.71 25.35 -17.68
C PRO A 97 5.67 24.95 -16.20
N GLN A 98 5.50 25.92 -15.31
CA GLN A 98 5.55 25.72 -13.86
C GLN A 98 4.58 24.64 -13.35
N TRP A 99 3.37 24.58 -13.91
CA TRP A 99 2.37 23.57 -13.54
C TRP A 99 2.86 22.14 -13.81
N TYR A 100 3.63 21.93 -14.88
CA TYR A 100 4.16 20.63 -15.25
C TYR A 100 5.36 20.26 -14.38
N GLN A 101 6.25 21.22 -14.08
CA GLN A 101 7.35 21.02 -13.13
C GLN A 101 6.84 20.58 -11.75
N TYR A 102 5.73 21.15 -11.29
CA TYR A 102 5.10 20.72 -10.03
C TYR A 102 4.55 19.29 -10.08
N LEU A 103 3.92 18.89 -11.19
CA LEU A 103 3.45 17.51 -11.37
C LEU A 103 4.62 16.51 -11.36
N LEU A 104 5.72 16.85 -12.04
CA LEU A 104 6.95 16.04 -12.02
C LEU A 104 7.51 15.91 -10.60
N PHE A 105 7.63 17.02 -9.87
CA PHE A 105 8.10 17.01 -8.48
C PHE A 105 7.23 16.14 -7.57
N LEU A 106 5.90 16.21 -7.73
CA LEU A 106 4.96 15.39 -6.96
C LEU A 106 5.10 13.91 -7.31
N ALA A 107 5.20 13.56 -8.61
CA ALA A 107 5.37 12.19 -9.07
C ALA A 107 6.67 11.56 -8.54
N VAL A 108 7.77 12.30 -8.61
CA VAL A 108 9.08 11.89 -8.08
C VAL A 108 9.02 11.72 -6.55
N SER A 109 8.47 12.69 -5.83
CA SER A 109 8.35 12.65 -4.37
C SER A 109 7.49 11.47 -3.87
N ALA A 110 6.40 11.18 -4.59
CA ALA A 110 5.51 10.05 -4.30
C ALA A 110 6.11 8.69 -4.66
N SER A 111 7.12 8.65 -5.53
CA SER A 111 7.83 7.42 -5.90
C SER A 111 8.91 7.11 -4.86
N PHE A 112 9.77 8.08 -4.51
CA PHE A 112 10.77 7.86 -3.46
C PHE A 112 10.23 7.82 -2.02
N GLY A 113 8.90 7.88 -1.86
CA GLY A 113 8.26 7.85 -0.57
C GLY A 113 8.76 8.97 0.36
N ILE A 114 9.20 10.10 -0.20
CA ILE A 114 9.66 11.25 0.57
C ILE A 114 8.42 11.76 1.30
N ARG A 115 8.24 11.31 2.54
CA ARG A 115 7.20 11.74 3.51
C ARG A 115 7.41 13.20 3.94
N GLY A 116 7.96 14.04 3.07
CA GLY A 116 8.29 15.44 3.31
C GLY A 116 7.06 16.30 3.51
N ALA A 117 5.95 15.99 2.82
CA ALA A 117 4.67 16.70 3.02
C ALA A 117 4.14 16.53 4.46
N ASP A 118 4.28 15.33 5.02
CA ASP A 118 3.80 14.98 6.36
C ASP A 118 4.70 15.56 7.46
N LYS A 119 6.02 15.70 7.20
CA LYS A 119 6.96 16.40 8.09
C LYS A 119 6.83 17.94 8.01
N LEU A 120 6.58 18.51 6.84
CA LEU A 120 6.36 19.96 6.67
C LEU A 120 5.06 20.42 7.34
N MET A 121 4.00 19.62 7.30
CA MET A 121 2.76 19.92 8.01
C MET A 121 2.90 19.83 9.54
N LYS A 122 3.81 19.00 10.06
CA LYS A 122 4.12 18.92 11.50
C LYS A 122 4.97 20.09 12.00
N LEU A 123 5.78 20.71 11.14
CA LEU A 123 6.56 21.92 11.47
C LEU A 123 5.72 23.21 11.44
N ARG A 124 4.49 23.16 10.94
CA ARG A 124 3.53 24.28 10.92
C ARG A 124 2.52 24.22 12.08
N LYS A 125 2.82 23.45 13.14
CA LYS A 125 2.06 23.42 14.39
C LYS A 125 2.85 24.05 15.51
#